data_AF-A0A2D6QED3-F1
#
_entry.id   AF-A0A2D6QED3-F1
#
_cell.length_a   1.000
_cell.length_b   1.000
_cell.length_c   1.000
_cell.angle_alpha   90.00
_cell.angle_beta   90.00
_cell.angle_gamma   90.00
#
_symmetry.space_group_name_H-M   'P 1'
#
loop_
_entity.id
_entity.type
_entity.pdbx_description
1 polymer ?
#
loop_
_entity_poly.entity_id
_entity_poly.type
_entity_poly.pdbx_seq_one_letter_code
_entity_poly.pdbx_strand_id
1 'polypeptide(L)'
;IEIKDGQPVGGESIFQVKRGDAVALNISSDAAGEVHVHGYDLEKEMSPGEMVTLSFAAEATGRFHIEIEETKVELGVLEVQPR
;
A
#
# COMPACT_ATOMS: atom_id res chain seq x y z
N ILE A 1 4.67 -0.56 5.44
CA ILE A 1 3.43 -0.78 6.19
C ILE A 1 3.58 -2.11 6.92
N GLU A 2 3.47 -2.10 8.24
CA GLU A 2 3.42 -3.32 9.04
C GLU A 2 1.95 -3.57 9.41
N ILE A 3 1.48 -4.80 9.25
CA ILE A 3 0.11 -5.22 9.54
C ILE A 3 0.19 -6.27 10.65
N LYS A 4 -0.62 -6.10 11.70
CA LYS A 4 -0.79 -7.06 12.79
C LYS A 4 -2.25 -7.20 13.14
N ASP A 5 -2.69 -8.44 13.38
CA ASP A 5 -4.09 -8.76 13.70
C ASP A 5 -5.08 -8.12 12.67
N GLY A 6 -4.66 -8.07 11.40
CA GLY A 6 -5.44 -7.48 10.31
C GLY A 6 -5.59 -5.96 10.37
N GLN A 7 -4.73 -5.24 11.08
CA GLN A 7 -4.74 -3.77 11.19
C GLN A 7 -3.34 -3.17 10.95
N PRO A 8 -3.24 -1.97 10.37
CA PRO A 8 -1.94 -1.29 10.23
C PRO A 8 -1.38 -0.90 11.59
N VAL A 9 -0.14 -1.31 11.87
CA VAL A 9 0.57 -0.92 13.09
C VAL A 9 0.79 0.59 13.08
N GLY A 10 0.29 1.28 14.11
CA GLY A 10 0.35 2.75 14.19
C GLY A 10 -0.84 3.46 13.52
N GLY A 11 -1.79 2.72 12.96
CA GLY A 11 -2.95 3.25 12.25
C GLY A 11 -2.65 3.63 10.79
N GLU A 12 -3.70 4.07 10.10
CA GLU A 12 -3.60 4.54 8.71
C GLU A 12 -2.64 5.74 8.60
N SER A 13 -1.85 5.75 7.52
CA SER A 13 -0.89 6.82 7.24
C SER A 13 -1.06 7.38 5.83
N ILE A 14 -0.70 8.65 5.62
CA ILE A 14 -0.64 9.27 4.29
C ILE A 14 0.81 9.28 3.81
N PHE A 15 1.06 8.64 2.67
CA PHE A 15 2.36 8.60 2.00
C PHE A 15 2.36 9.62 0.86
N GLN A 16 3.07 10.74 1.02
CA GLN A 16 3.14 11.79 0.01
C GLN A 16 4.35 11.60 -0.92
N VAL A 17 4.09 11.57 -2.22
CA VAL A 17 5.10 11.52 -3.29
C VAL A 17 4.74 12.52 -4.39
N LYS A 18 5.65 12.76 -5.34
CA LYS A 18 5.38 13.57 -6.53
C LYS A 18 5.18 12.70 -7.75
N ARG A 19 4.45 13.23 -8.73
CA ARG A 19 4.27 12.59 -10.03
C ARG A 19 5.63 12.23 -10.64
N GLY A 20 5.77 10.99 -11.11
CA GLY A 20 6.99 10.47 -11.74
C GLY A 20 8.06 9.99 -10.75
N ASP A 21 7.81 10.05 -9.44
CA ASP A 21 8.71 9.42 -8.46
C ASP A 21 8.66 7.89 -8.59
N ALA A 22 9.81 7.25 -8.40
CA ALA A 22 9.88 5.80 -8.24
C ALA A 22 9.52 5.44 -6.80
N VAL A 23 8.44 4.67 -6.63
CA VAL A 23 7.90 4.26 -5.33
C VAL A 23 8.23 2.78 -5.10
N ALA A 24 8.66 2.48 -3.87
CA ALA A 24 8.77 1.12 -3.36
C ALA A 24 7.99 1.04 -2.05
N LEU A 25 6.82 0.37 -2.10
CA LEU A 25 5.96 0.17 -0.94
C LEU A 25 6.28 -1.19 -0.31
N ASN A 26 6.99 -1.17 0.81
CA ASN A 26 7.34 -2.37 1.59
C ASN A 26 6.23 -2.68 2.59
N ILE A 27 5.76 -3.92 2.57
CA ILE A 27 4.59 -4.37 3.34
C ILE A 27 4.93 -5.69 4.01
N SER A 28 4.57 -5.85 5.28
CA SER A 28 4.74 -7.09 6.03
C SER A 28 3.49 -7.37 6.85
N SER A 29 3.11 -8.63 6.95
CA SER A 29 1.89 -9.09 7.65
C SER A 29 2.18 -10.34 8.49
N ASP A 30 1.45 -10.51 9.58
CA ASP A 30 1.41 -11.74 10.38
C ASP A 30 0.37 -12.76 9.88
N ALA A 31 -0.44 -12.38 8.90
CA ALA A 31 -1.43 -13.21 8.23
C ALA A 31 -1.25 -13.20 6.69
N ALA A 32 -1.75 -14.24 6.03
CA ALA A 32 -1.86 -14.25 4.57
C ALA A 32 -2.99 -13.32 4.11
N GLY A 33 -2.87 -12.80 2.89
CA GLY A 33 -3.88 -11.97 2.23
C GLY A 33 -3.30 -11.27 1.01
N GLU A 34 -4.03 -10.34 0.43
CA GLU A 34 -3.57 -9.56 -0.72
C GLU A 34 -3.64 -8.07 -0.41
N VAL A 35 -2.59 -7.33 -0.74
CA VAL A 35 -2.59 -5.88 -0.65
C VAL A 35 -2.86 -5.27 -2.02
N HIS A 36 -3.75 -4.28 -2.05
CA HIS A 36 -4.17 -3.59 -3.27
C HIS A 36 -3.98 -2.07 -3.14
N VAL A 37 -3.31 -1.47 -4.12
CA VAL A 37 -3.23 -0.02 -4.31
C VAL A 37 -4.22 0.43 -5.37
N HIS A 38 -5.34 1.00 -4.93
CA HIS A 38 -6.41 1.50 -5.79
C HIS A 38 -5.89 2.54 -6.79
N GLY A 39 -6.50 2.58 -7.97
CA GLY A 39 -6.17 3.53 -9.05
C GLY A 39 -4.84 3.26 -9.78
N TYR A 40 -3.92 2.52 -9.17
CA TYR A 40 -2.77 1.92 -9.85
C TYR A 40 -3.03 0.47 -10.28
N ASP A 41 -4.08 -0.18 -9.76
CA ASP A 41 -4.44 -1.58 -10.06
C ASP A 41 -3.26 -2.52 -9.77
N LEU A 42 -2.60 -2.27 -8.63
CA LEU A 42 -1.43 -3.01 -8.18
C LEU A 42 -1.80 -3.88 -6.99
N GLU A 43 -1.65 -5.18 -7.18
CA GLU A 43 -1.98 -6.20 -6.19
C GLU A 43 -0.75 -7.08 -5.89
N LYS A 44 -0.65 -7.57 -4.65
CA LYS A 44 0.41 -8.49 -4.25
C LYS A 44 -0.03 -9.41 -3.11
N GLU A 45 0.12 -10.71 -3.31
CA GLU A 45 -0.03 -11.69 -2.24
C GLU A 45 1.01 -11.46 -1.12
N MET A 46 0.56 -11.54 0.12
CA MET A 46 1.35 -11.49 1.34
C MET A 46 1.31 -12.84 2.04
N SER A 47 2.46 -13.27 2.58
CA SER A 47 2.58 -14.44 3.44
C SER A 47 3.05 -14.04 4.84
N PRO A 48 2.61 -14.75 5.90
CA PRO A 48 3.05 -14.48 7.27
C PRO A 48 4.58 -14.47 7.41
N GLY A 49 5.13 -13.40 7.96
CA GLY A 49 6.56 -13.28 8.24
C GLY A 49 7.44 -12.96 7.03
N GLU A 50 6.85 -12.77 5.85
CA GLU A 50 7.56 -12.31 4.66
C GLU A 50 7.30 -10.82 4.40
N MET A 51 8.32 -10.13 3.90
CA MET A 51 8.17 -8.76 3.41
C MET A 51 7.95 -8.80 1.90
N VAL A 52 6.91 -8.12 1.44
CA VAL A 52 6.63 -7.93 0.02
C VAL A 52 6.85 -6.48 -0.37
N THR A 53 7.20 -6.26 -1.63
CA THR A 53 7.46 -4.93 -2.19
C THR A 53 6.65 -4.75 -3.46
N LEU A 54 5.86 -3.69 -3.52
CA LEU A 54 5.27 -3.15 -4.74
C LEU A 54 6.15 -2.00 -5.26
N SER A 55 6.69 -2.15 -6.47
CA SER A 55 7.57 -1.15 -7.10
C SER A 55 6.91 -0.59 -8.36
N PHE A 56 6.72 0.72 -8.41
CA PHE A 56 6.01 1.39 -9.52
C PHE A 56 6.44 2.85 -9.66
N ALA A 57 6.13 3.46 -10.81
CA ALA A 57 6.28 4.90 -11.02
C ALA A 57 4.95 5.60 -10.72
N ALA A 58 4.99 6.68 -9.92
CA ALA A 58 3.80 7.42 -9.50
C ALA A 58 3.28 8.35 -10.63
N GLU A 59 2.75 7.80 -11.71
CA GLU A 59 2.34 8.58 -12.89
C GLU A 59 0.97 9.28 -12.76
N ALA A 60 0.07 8.73 -11.95
CA ALA A 60 -1.26 9.27 -11.71
C ALA A 60 -1.26 10.17 -10.47
N THR A 61 -1.69 11.43 -10.62
CA THR A 61 -1.87 12.36 -9.49
C THR A 61 -3.21 12.13 -8.82
N GLY A 62 -3.25 12.20 -7.49
CA GLY A 62 -4.48 11.98 -6.72
C GLY A 62 -4.21 11.35 -5.36
N ARG A 63 -5.28 10.90 -4.71
CA ARG A 63 -5.24 10.11 -3.47
C ARG A 63 -5.73 8.70 -3.79
N PHE A 64 -4.93 7.72 -3.40
CA PHE A 64 -5.11 6.32 -3.75
C PHE A 64 -5.08 5.48 -2.46
N HIS A 65 -6.15 4.73 -2.22
CA HIS A 65 -6.28 3.89 -1.05
C HIS A 65 -5.39 2.65 -1.17
N ILE A 66 -4.82 2.24 -0.04
CA ILE A 66 -4.05 1.00 0.09
C ILE A 66 -4.82 0.14 1.08
N GLU A 67 -5.28 -1.03 0.66
CA GLU A 67 -6.12 -1.90 1.48
C GLU A 67 -5.71 -3.36 1.43
N ILE A 68 -6.24 -4.16 2.35
CA ILE A 68 -6.28 -5.61 2.22
C ILE A 68 -7.49 -5.97 1.34
N GLU A 69 -7.28 -6.59 0.18
CA GLU A 69 -8.32 -6.82 -0.84
C GLU A 69 -9.52 -7.59 -0.28
N GLU A 70 -9.28 -8.66 0.49
CA GLU A 70 -10.35 -9.54 0.97
C GLU A 70 -11.20 -8.93 2.09
N THR A 71 -10.60 -8.06 2.91
CA THR A 71 -11.25 -7.51 4.11
C THR A 71 -11.64 -6.05 3.97
N LYS A 72 -11.12 -5.35 2.95
CA LYS A 72 -11.29 -3.91 2.74
C LYS A 72 -10.80 -3.07 3.93
N VAL A 73 -9.87 -3.63 4.71
CA VAL A 73 -9.20 -2.87 5.77
C VAL A 73 -8.23 -1.89 5.12
N GLU A 74 -8.47 -0.62 5.38
CA GLU A 74 -7.62 0.49 4.96
C GLU A 74 -6.29 0.46 5.74
N LEU A 75 -5.19 0.46 4.98
CA LEU A 75 -3.83 0.45 5.51
C LEU A 75 -3.17 1.83 5.45
N GLY A 76 -3.67 2.68 4.55
CA GLY A 76 -3.19 4.04 4.36
C GLY A 76 -3.56 4.59 3.00
N VAL A 77 -3.07 5.80 2.70
CA VAL A 77 -3.34 6.50 1.46
C VAL A 77 -2.03 6.93 0.81
N LEU A 78 -1.84 6.59 -0.45
CA LEU A 78 -0.81 7.21 -1.29
C LEU A 78 -1.36 8.51 -1.87
N GLU A 79 -0.72 9.63 -1.55
CA GLU A 79 -1.03 10.94 -2.16
C GLU A 79 0.07 11.31 -3.15
N VAL A 80 -0.29 11.40 -4.43
CA VAL A 80 0.62 11.77 -5.51
C VAL A 80 0.32 13.19 -5.95
N GLN A 81 1.24 14.10 -5.63
CA GLN A 81 1.13 15.51 -5.95
C GLN A 81 1.66 15.80 -7.37
N PRO A 82 1.08 16.75 -8.10
CA PRO A 82 1.67 17.27 -9.33
C PRO A 82 3.09 17.80 -9.10
N ARG A 83 3.91 17.82 -10.15
CA ARG A 83 5.20 18.51 -10.13
C ARG A 83 5.04 19.99 -10.42
#